data_AF-A0A0N8JVA4-F1
#
_entry.id   AF-A0A0N8JVA4-F1
#
_cell.length_a   1.000
_cell.length_b   1.000
_cell.length_c   1.000
_cell.angle_alpha   90.00
_cell.angle_beta   90.00
_cell.angle_gamma   90.00
#
_symmetry.space_group_name_H-M   'P 1'
#
loop_
_entity.id
_entity.type
_entity.pdbx_description
1 polymer ?
#
loop_
_entity_poly.entity_id
_entity_poly.type
_entity_poly.pdbx_seq_one_letter_code
_entity_poly.pdbx_strand_id
1 'polypeptide(L)'
;YYLLICFHSMSLGTGESGKTTFIRQMRIIHGNGFSEDERRSFAKLIFQNIFTSIKSMTNAMVTLRIPYTNPENELLAKKVQEVDTLQVTQLEHCYVEAIQRLWADHGIRQCYIRRREYQLLDSTEYFMTNLERIATPGYIPTAQDVLRVRFPTTGINDYSFTVEKISL
;
A
#
# COMPACT_ATOMS: atom_id res chain seq x y z
N TYR A 1 -21.00 25.06 -8.54
CA TYR A 1 -20.81 25.92 -7.35
C TYR A 1 -20.58 25.13 -6.06
N TYR A 2 -21.44 24.18 -5.67
CA TYR A 2 -21.20 23.30 -4.51
C TYR A 2 -19.90 22.47 -4.59
N LEU A 3 -19.49 22.04 -5.79
CA LEU A 3 -18.25 21.28 -6.01
C LEU A 3 -16.96 22.09 -5.76
N LEU A 4 -16.98 23.41 -6.03
CA LEU A 4 -15.82 24.28 -5.80
C LEU A 4 -15.62 24.61 -4.31
N ILE A 5 -16.73 24.66 -3.56
CA ILE A 5 -16.70 24.99 -2.13
C ILE A 5 -16.09 23.83 -1.32
N CYS A 6 -16.37 22.57 -1.69
CA CYS A 6 -15.68 21.41 -1.11
C CYS A 6 -14.18 21.38 -1.45
N PHE A 7 -13.77 21.88 -2.61
CA PHE A 7 -12.36 21.97 -2.98
C PHE A 7 -11.58 22.98 -2.12
N HIS A 8 -12.21 24.12 -1.79
CA HIS A 8 -11.59 25.15 -0.96
C HIS A 8 -11.54 24.75 0.53
N SER A 9 -12.59 24.11 1.06
CA SER A 9 -12.60 23.64 2.46
C SER A 9 -11.58 22.52 2.71
N MET A 10 -11.26 21.72 1.68
CA MET A 10 -10.24 20.68 1.79
C MET A 10 -8.80 21.20 1.71
N SER A 11 -8.58 22.46 1.30
CA SER A 11 -7.24 23.03 1.13
C SER A 11 -6.62 23.60 2.42
N LEU A 12 -7.40 23.76 3.49
CA LEU A 12 -6.95 24.34 4.76
C LEU A 12 -6.79 23.29 5.89
N GLY A 13 -7.23 22.04 5.66
CA GLY A 13 -7.04 20.93 6.59
C GLY A 13 -5.72 20.21 6.33
N THR A 14 -4.87 20.20 7.36
CA THR A 14 -3.68 19.39 7.63
C THR A 14 -3.45 18.19 6.70
N GLY A 15 -2.19 17.99 6.29
CA GLY A 15 -1.75 16.89 5.42
C GLY A 15 -2.31 15.53 5.83
N GLU A 16 -2.67 14.72 4.81
CA GLU A 16 -3.41 13.44 4.85
C GLU A 16 -4.95 13.50 4.66
N SER A 17 -5.48 14.43 3.84
CA SER A 17 -6.93 14.58 3.62
C SER A 17 -7.53 13.81 2.43
N GLY A 18 -6.95 12.68 1.98
CA GLY A 18 -7.62 11.77 1.04
C GLY A 18 -7.84 12.30 -0.40
N LYS A 19 -7.17 13.38 -0.81
CA LYS A 19 -7.27 14.02 -2.14
C LYS A 19 -7.09 13.04 -3.30
N THR A 20 -6.02 12.25 -3.25
CA THR A 20 -5.71 11.26 -4.29
C THR A 20 -6.80 10.17 -4.35
N THR A 21 -7.30 9.74 -3.20
CA THR A 21 -8.40 8.76 -3.12
C THR A 21 -9.70 9.31 -3.71
N PHE A 22 -10.03 10.58 -3.43
CA PHE A 22 -11.21 11.24 -3.99
C PHE A 22 -11.12 11.41 -5.52
N ILE A 23 -9.96 11.85 -6.04
CA ILE A 23 -9.73 11.98 -7.49
C ILE A 23 -9.89 10.62 -8.20
N ARG A 24 -9.38 9.55 -7.59
CA ARG A 24 -9.50 8.20 -8.15
C ARG A 24 -10.93 7.67 -8.11
N GLN A 25 -11.67 7.92 -7.03
CA GLN A 25 -13.09 7.59 -6.95
C GLN A 25 -13.88 8.35 -8.01
N MET A 26 -13.60 9.64 -8.24
CA MET A 26 -14.21 10.40 -9.32
C MET A 26 -13.92 9.81 -10.71
N ARG A 27 -12.70 9.33 -10.97
CA ARG A 27 -12.36 8.68 -12.26
C ARG A 27 -13.08 7.34 -12.46
N ILE A 28 -13.28 6.57 -11.39
CA ILE A 28 -14.02 5.30 -11.46
C ILE A 28 -15.52 5.53 -11.65
N ILE A 29 -16.09 6.57 -11.03
CA ILE A 29 -17.54 6.83 -11.06
C ILE A 29 -17.96 7.68 -12.27
N HIS A 30 -17.09 8.59 -12.74
CA HIS A 30 -17.44 9.60 -13.75
C HIS A 30 -16.48 9.66 -14.96
N GLY A 31 -15.48 8.77 -15.04
CA GLY A 31 -14.56 8.66 -16.19
C GLY A 31 -14.55 7.24 -16.76
N ASN A 32 -13.71 6.97 -17.75
CA ASN A 32 -13.54 5.64 -18.36
C ASN A 32 -12.80 4.62 -17.47
N GLY A 33 -12.72 4.85 -16.15
CA GLY A 33 -11.92 4.03 -15.23
C GLY A 33 -10.42 4.16 -15.46
N PHE A 34 -9.67 3.10 -15.13
CA PHE A 34 -8.23 2.99 -15.41
C PHE A 34 -8.00 1.93 -16.48
N SER A 35 -7.22 2.27 -17.51
CA SER A 35 -6.83 1.29 -18.54
C SER A 35 -5.95 0.18 -17.94
N GLU A 36 -5.82 -0.96 -18.62
CA GLU A 36 -4.89 -2.01 -18.15
C GLU A 36 -3.46 -1.51 -18.07
N ASP A 37 -3.00 -0.72 -19.05
CA ASP A 37 -1.64 -0.19 -19.09
C ASP A 37 -1.37 0.78 -17.92
N GLU A 38 -2.34 1.66 -17.61
CA GLU A 38 -2.27 2.50 -16.41
C GLU A 38 -2.20 1.64 -15.15
N ARG A 39 -3.04 0.60 -15.05
CA ARG A 39 -3.06 -0.30 -13.88
C ARG A 39 -1.73 -1.03 -13.70
N ARG A 40 -1.11 -1.52 -14.79
CA ARG A 40 0.21 -2.17 -14.76
C ARG A 40 1.29 -1.27 -14.14
N SER A 41 1.25 0.04 -14.41
CA SER A 41 2.23 0.99 -13.84
C SER A 41 2.20 1.06 -12.30
N PHE A 42 1.07 0.71 -11.66
CA PHE A 42 0.94 0.69 -10.20
C PHE A 42 1.44 -0.60 -9.55
N ALA A 43 1.73 -1.66 -10.32
CA ALA A 43 2.14 -2.96 -9.76
C ALA A 43 3.40 -2.82 -8.90
N LYS A 44 4.42 -2.12 -9.43
CA LYS A 44 5.65 -1.81 -8.70
C LYS A 44 5.35 -1.17 -7.34
N LEU A 45 4.53 -0.12 -7.35
CA LEU A 45 4.21 0.63 -6.13
C LEU A 45 3.44 -0.22 -5.10
N ILE A 46 2.57 -1.13 -5.56
CA ILE A 46 1.87 -2.08 -4.69
C ILE A 46 2.86 -3.01 -4.00
N PHE A 47 3.85 -3.54 -4.73
CA PHE A 47 4.90 -4.37 -4.14
C PHE A 47 5.70 -3.59 -3.09
N GLN A 48 6.06 -2.34 -3.38
CA GLN A 48 6.73 -1.47 -2.42
C GLN A 48 5.89 -1.22 -1.15
N ASN A 49 4.59 -1.03 -1.29
CA ASN A 49 3.67 -0.86 -0.16
C ASN A 49 3.64 -2.13 0.71
N ILE A 50 3.61 -3.31 0.10
CA ILE A 50 3.64 -4.60 0.82
C ILE A 50 4.92 -4.72 1.67
N PHE A 51 6.09 -4.50 1.06
CA PHE A 51 7.35 -4.54 1.79
C PHE A 51 7.43 -3.46 2.88
N THR A 52 6.94 -2.25 2.60
CA THR A 52 6.90 -1.16 3.58
C THR A 52 6.03 -1.55 4.79
N SER A 53 4.84 -2.09 4.55
CA SER A 53 3.92 -2.52 5.60
C SER A 53 4.55 -3.58 6.50
N ILE A 54 5.11 -4.65 5.94
CA ILE A 54 5.68 -5.74 6.74
C ILE A 54 6.94 -5.28 7.50
N LYS A 55 7.75 -4.40 6.91
CA LYS A 55 8.89 -3.77 7.59
C LYS A 55 8.45 -2.92 8.77
N SER A 56 7.43 -2.08 8.59
CA SER A 56 6.87 -1.29 9.70
C SER A 56 6.37 -2.17 10.84
N MET A 57 5.68 -3.27 10.52
CA MET A 57 5.18 -4.20 11.54
C MET A 57 6.29 -4.91 12.31
N THR A 58 7.30 -5.45 11.62
CA THR A 58 8.44 -6.12 12.26
C THR A 58 9.28 -5.16 13.10
N ASN A 59 9.46 -3.90 12.67
CA ASN A 59 10.08 -2.85 13.50
C ASN A 59 9.23 -2.55 14.74
N ALA A 60 7.91 -2.42 14.59
CA ALA A 60 7.01 -2.17 15.69
C ALA A 60 6.97 -3.33 16.71
N MET A 61 7.18 -4.59 16.29
CA MET A 61 7.32 -5.70 17.23
C MET A 61 8.49 -5.50 18.19
N VAL A 62 9.62 -5.00 17.71
CA VAL A 62 10.78 -4.67 18.57
C VAL A 62 10.43 -3.54 19.53
N THR A 63 9.83 -2.46 19.04
CA THR A 63 9.45 -1.30 19.86
C THR A 63 8.42 -1.65 20.94
N LEU A 64 7.39 -2.42 20.57
CA LEU A 64 6.29 -2.83 21.46
C LEU A 64 6.64 -4.07 22.29
N ARG A 65 7.85 -4.61 22.14
CA ARG A 65 8.36 -5.83 22.80
C ARG A 65 7.44 -7.03 22.64
N ILE A 66 6.90 -7.21 21.44
CA ILE A 66 6.04 -8.34 21.09
C ILE A 66 6.95 -9.44 20.50
N PRO A 67 7.06 -10.62 21.14
CA PRO A 67 7.87 -11.71 20.59
C PRO A 67 7.17 -12.35 19.38
N TYR A 68 7.97 -12.91 18.47
CA TYR A 68 7.45 -13.83 17.45
C TYR A 68 6.95 -15.10 18.12
N THR A 69 5.86 -15.66 17.58
CA THR A 69 5.35 -16.94 18.07
C THR A 69 6.21 -18.10 17.58
N ASN A 70 6.62 -18.04 16.31
CA ASN A 70 7.63 -18.94 15.77
C ASN A 70 9.00 -18.25 15.74
N PRO A 71 10.03 -18.75 16.45
CA PRO A 71 11.38 -18.18 16.43
C PRO A 71 12.01 -18.08 15.03
N GLU A 72 11.68 -18.98 14.10
CA GLU A 72 12.17 -18.92 12.72
C GLU A 72 11.71 -17.66 11.98
N ASN A 73 10.57 -17.09 12.38
CA ASN A 73 10.05 -15.87 11.78
C ASN A 73 10.94 -14.66 12.09
N GLU A 74 11.79 -14.71 13.12
CA GLU A 74 12.77 -13.66 13.36
C GLU A 74 13.80 -13.57 12.22
N LEU A 75 14.24 -14.73 11.69
CA LEU A 75 15.15 -14.77 10.55
C LEU A 75 14.46 -14.26 9.27
N LEU A 76 13.20 -14.63 9.07
CA LEU A 76 12.40 -14.14 7.93
C LEU A 76 12.20 -12.62 8.01
N ALA A 77 11.93 -12.09 9.20
CA ALA A 77 11.79 -10.65 9.42
C ALA A 77 13.10 -9.91 9.09
N LYS A 78 14.26 -10.43 9.52
CA LYS A 78 15.58 -9.87 9.17
C LYS A 78 15.81 -9.89 7.65
N LYS A 79 15.54 -11.01 6.98
CA LYS A 79 15.64 -11.13 5.53
C LYS A 79 14.76 -10.11 4.80
N VAL A 80 13.54 -9.89 5.28
CA VAL A 80 12.62 -8.90 4.69
C VAL A 80 13.10 -7.46 4.95
N GLN A 81 13.69 -7.18 6.12
CA GLN A 81 14.25 -5.87 6.45
C GLN A 81 15.42 -5.45 5.56
N GLU A 82 16.22 -6.40 5.07
CA GLU A 82 17.37 -6.15 4.19
C GLU A 82 16.98 -5.72 2.75
N VAL A 83 15.74 -5.94 2.33
CA VAL A 83 15.28 -5.62 0.97
C VAL A 83 15.26 -4.11 0.72
N ASP A 84 15.94 -3.60 -0.31
CA ASP A 84 15.74 -2.21 -0.72
C ASP A 84 14.36 -2.06 -1.39
N THR A 85 13.43 -1.43 -0.67
CA THR A 85 12.06 -1.21 -1.13
C THR A 85 12.00 -0.40 -2.43
N LEU A 86 12.94 0.51 -2.70
CA LEU A 86 12.90 1.35 -3.90
C LEU A 86 13.24 0.56 -5.17
N GLN A 87 14.02 -0.52 -5.03
CA GLN A 87 14.45 -1.38 -6.12
C GLN A 87 13.52 -2.57 -6.37
N VAL A 88 12.48 -2.75 -5.53
CA VAL A 88 11.49 -3.81 -5.73
C VAL A 88 10.74 -3.57 -7.04
N THR A 89 10.82 -4.53 -7.96
CA THR A 89 10.09 -4.56 -9.24
C THR A 89 9.10 -5.72 -9.33
N GLN A 90 9.30 -6.76 -8.52
CA GLN A 90 8.48 -7.98 -8.49
C GLN A 90 8.40 -8.56 -7.08
N LEU A 91 7.38 -9.38 -6.83
CA LEU A 91 7.24 -10.19 -5.62
C LEU A 91 7.77 -11.60 -5.90
N GLU A 92 9.04 -11.83 -5.57
CA GLU A 92 9.63 -13.16 -5.75
C GLU A 92 9.03 -14.17 -4.76
N HIS A 93 8.90 -15.42 -5.20
CA HIS A 93 8.28 -16.50 -4.42
C HIS A 93 8.86 -16.62 -3.01
N CYS A 94 10.18 -16.48 -2.85
CA CYS A 94 10.84 -16.60 -1.55
C CYS A 94 10.46 -15.49 -0.56
N TYR A 95 10.08 -14.30 -1.04
CA TYR A 95 9.57 -13.22 -0.20
C TYR A 95 8.07 -13.36 0.05
N VAL A 96 7.32 -13.85 -0.93
CA VAL A 96 5.88 -14.14 -0.77
C VAL A 96 5.66 -15.13 0.37
N GLU A 97 6.38 -16.25 0.36
CA GLU A 97 6.31 -17.26 1.41
C GLU A 97 6.72 -16.68 2.78
N ALA A 98 7.80 -15.89 2.82
CA ALA A 98 8.26 -15.25 4.04
C ALA A 98 7.21 -14.29 4.62
N ILE A 99 6.59 -13.45 3.77
CA ILE A 99 5.56 -12.49 4.18
C ILE A 99 4.30 -13.22 4.62
N GLN A 100 3.89 -14.30 3.95
CA GLN A 100 2.76 -15.13 4.37
C GLN A 100 2.99 -15.74 5.75
N ARG A 101 4.17 -16.31 5.99
CA ARG A 101 4.56 -16.88 7.29
C ARG A 101 4.59 -15.82 8.40
N LEU A 102 5.14 -14.65 8.10
CA LEU A 102 5.12 -13.51 9.03
C LEU A 102 3.70 -13.06 9.32
N TRP A 103 2.86 -12.88 8.30
CA TRP A 103 1.48 -12.44 8.48
C TRP A 103 0.62 -13.44 9.26
N ALA A 104 0.91 -14.73 9.15
CA ALA A 104 0.26 -15.78 9.92
C ALA A 104 0.75 -15.85 11.40
N ASP A 105 1.89 -15.27 11.73
CA ASP A 105 2.45 -15.28 13.09
C ASP A 105 1.54 -14.53 14.08
N HIS A 106 1.24 -15.16 15.22
CA HIS A 106 0.35 -14.55 16.20
C HIS A 106 0.95 -13.25 16.80
N GLY A 107 2.27 -13.16 16.96
CA GLY A 107 2.95 -11.94 17.40
C GLY A 107 2.79 -10.79 16.40
N ILE A 108 2.95 -11.06 15.11
CA ILE A 108 2.68 -10.08 14.04
C ILE A 108 1.20 -9.67 14.05
N ARG A 109 0.27 -10.60 14.26
CA ARG A 109 -1.17 -10.28 14.33
C ARG A 109 -1.52 -9.43 15.55
N GLN A 110 -0.90 -9.67 16.71
CA GLN A 110 -1.02 -8.80 17.88
C GLN A 110 -0.46 -7.40 17.59
N CYS A 111 0.68 -7.32 16.91
CA CYS A 111 1.26 -6.06 16.45
C CYS A 111 0.30 -5.31 15.51
N TYR A 112 -0.41 -6.01 14.62
CA TYR A 112 -1.42 -5.42 13.73
C TYR A 112 -2.63 -4.83 14.48
N ILE A 113 -3.10 -5.51 15.54
CA ILE A 113 -4.22 -5.01 16.36
C ILE A 113 -3.85 -3.65 16.97
N ARG A 114 -2.58 -3.50 17.36
CA ARG A 114 -1.97 -2.28 17.92
C ARG A 114 -1.46 -1.29 16.88
N ARG A 115 -1.87 -1.41 15.61
CA ARG A 115 -1.42 -0.54 14.49
C ARG A 115 -1.65 0.96 14.67
N ARG A 116 -2.43 1.39 15.67
CA ARG A 116 -2.61 2.81 16.01
C ARG A 116 -1.43 3.39 16.79
N GLU A 117 -0.54 2.55 17.31
CA GLU A 117 0.62 2.95 18.11
C GLU A 117 1.88 3.25 17.27
N TYR A 118 1.84 2.97 15.96
CA TYR A 118 2.93 3.22 15.03
C TYR A 118 2.39 3.54 13.63
N GLN A 119 3.28 3.96 12.73
CA GLN A 119 2.92 4.26 11.35
C GLN A 119 2.80 2.97 10.53
N LEU A 120 1.57 2.64 10.14
CA LEU A 120 1.26 1.52 9.27
C LEU A 120 0.33 1.98 8.15
N LEU A 121 0.49 1.40 6.95
CA LEU A 121 -0.41 1.68 5.84
C LEU A 121 -1.79 1.08 6.12
N ASP A 122 -2.86 1.87 5.96
CA ASP A 122 -4.23 1.40 6.16
C ASP A 122 -4.60 0.22 5.25
N SER A 123 -4.01 0.17 4.05
CA SER A 123 -4.18 -0.89 3.06
C SER A 123 -3.42 -2.18 3.35
N THR A 124 -2.67 -2.26 4.47
CA THR A 124 -1.84 -3.42 4.83
C THR A 124 -2.63 -4.72 4.82
N GLU A 125 -3.71 -4.83 5.60
CA GLU A 125 -4.49 -6.07 5.71
C GLU A 125 -5.05 -6.53 4.36
N TYR A 126 -5.47 -5.57 3.52
CA TYR A 126 -5.99 -5.86 2.20
C TYR A 126 -4.92 -6.51 1.30
N PHE A 127 -3.72 -5.93 1.25
CA PHE A 127 -2.66 -6.49 0.42
C PHE A 127 -2.13 -7.81 0.98
N MET A 128 -1.99 -7.96 2.30
CA MET A 128 -1.56 -9.22 2.92
C MET A 128 -2.57 -10.36 2.68
N THR A 129 -3.87 -10.07 2.74
CA THR A 129 -4.93 -11.06 2.48
C THR A 129 -5.00 -11.45 1.00
N ASN A 130 -4.59 -10.56 0.09
CA ASN A 130 -4.60 -10.79 -1.36
C ASN A 130 -3.22 -11.15 -1.93
N LEU A 131 -2.25 -11.48 -1.07
CA LEU A 131 -0.85 -11.58 -1.47
C LEU A 131 -0.61 -12.62 -2.57
N GLU A 132 -1.31 -13.75 -2.54
CA GLU A 132 -1.22 -14.81 -3.55
C GLU A 132 -1.63 -14.33 -4.95
N ARG A 133 -2.77 -13.61 -5.05
CA ARG A 133 -3.23 -13.00 -6.29
C ARG A 133 -2.23 -11.96 -6.81
N ILE A 134 -1.65 -11.17 -5.91
CA ILE A 134 -0.70 -10.10 -6.24
C ILE A 134 0.65 -10.68 -6.70
N ALA A 135 1.04 -11.83 -6.15
CA ALA A 135 2.27 -12.55 -6.49
C ALA A 135 2.18 -13.38 -7.77
N THR A 136 0.99 -13.51 -8.36
CA THR A 136 0.78 -14.32 -9.57
C THR A 136 1.57 -13.74 -10.75
N PRO A 137 2.27 -14.57 -11.55
CA PRO A 137 2.97 -14.10 -12.74
C PRO A 137 2.04 -13.34 -13.70
N GLY A 138 2.49 -12.17 -14.17
CA GLY A 138 1.68 -11.32 -15.05
C GLY A 138 0.59 -10.52 -14.33
N TYR A 139 0.65 -10.41 -13.00
CA TYR A 139 -0.28 -9.64 -12.19
C TYR A 139 -0.57 -8.24 -12.77
N ILE A 140 -1.86 -7.96 -12.98
CA ILE A 140 -2.39 -6.65 -13.33
C ILE A 140 -3.20 -6.15 -12.14
N PRO A 141 -2.84 -5.00 -11.53
CA PRO A 141 -3.62 -4.42 -10.45
C PRO A 141 -5.09 -4.24 -10.82
N THR A 142 -5.97 -4.56 -9.90
CA THR A 142 -7.40 -4.24 -10.02
C THR A 142 -7.61 -2.75 -9.73
N ALA A 143 -8.77 -2.21 -10.10
CA ALA A 143 -9.14 -0.85 -9.70
C ALA A 143 -9.10 -0.67 -8.17
N GLN A 144 -9.43 -1.70 -7.40
CA GLN A 144 -9.36 -1.68 -5.95
C GLN A 144 -7.92 -1.63 -5.43
N ASP A 145 -7.00 -2.36 -6.06
CA ASP A 145 -5.58 -2.30 -5.73
C ASP A 145 -5.03 -0.88 -5.99
N VAL A 146 -5.40 -0.31 -7.14
CA VAL A 146 -5.02 1.07 -7.50
C VAL A 146 -5.61 2.06 -6.51
N LEU A 147 -6.86 1.91 -6.06
CA LEU A 147 -7.43 2.82 -5.06
C LEU A 147 -6.69 2.77 -3.71
N ARG A 148 -6.21 1.59 -3.31
CA ARG A 148 -5.62 1.33 -2.00
C ARG A 148 -4.11 1.54 -1.92
N VAL A 149 -3.42 1.64 -3.06
CA VAL A 149 -1.98 1.91 -3.07
C VAL A 149 -1.67 3.33 -2.60
N ARG A 150 -0.70 3.47 -1.69
CA ARG A 150 -0.19 4.76 -1.20
C ARG A 150 1.02 5.19 -2.03
N PHE A 151 1.09 6.49 -2.33
CA PHE A 151 2.20 7.13 -3.02
C PHE A 151 3.17 7.72 -2.00
N PRO A 152 4.49 7.69 -2.29
CA PRO A 152 5.45 8.47 -1.51
C PRO A 152 5.09 9.95 -1.56
N THR A 153 5.18 10.63 -0.42
CA THR A 153 4.97 12.09 -0.32
C THR A 153 6.24 12.90 -0.63
N THR A 154 7.32 12.23 -1.05
CA THR A 154 8.61 12.88 -1.34
C THR A 154 8.65 13.40 -2.77
N GLY A 155 8.41 14.71 -2.90
CA GLY A 155 8.59 15.46 -4.13
C GLY A 155 7.49 15.21 -5.16
N ILE A 156 7.31 16.15 -6.07
CA ILE A 156 6.43 16.04 -7.23
C ILE A 156 6.95 14.89 -8.09
N ASN A 157 6.58 13.65 -7.76
CA ASN A 157 6.64 12.57 -8.72
C ASN A 157 5.44 12.78 -9.63
N ASP A 158 5.73 12.97 -10.91
CA ASP A 158 4.80 13.07 -12.04
C ASP A 158 3.99 11.76 -12.20
N TYR A 159 3.24 11.36 -11.18
CA TYR A 159 1.97 10.67 -11.40
C TYR A 159 0.95 11.75 -11.77
N SER A 160 1.27 12.52 -12.80
CA SER A 160 0.37 13.49 -13.41
C SER A 160 -0.72 12.67 -14.07
N PHE A 161 -1.76 12.39 -13.29
CA PHE A 161 -3.02 11.96 -13.83
C PHE A 161 -3.48 13.10 -14.73
N THR A 162 -3.36 12.95 -16.05
CA THR A 162 -4.07 13.81 -16.99
C THR A 162 -5.55 13.58 -16.71
N VAL A 163 -6.14 14.45 -15.90
CA VAL A 163 -7.59 14.57 -15.81
C VAL A 163 -7.96 15.24 -17.11
N GLU A 164 -8.31 14.45 -18.13
CA GLU A 164 -9.01 15.00 -19.29
C GLU A 164 -10.14 15.85 -18.74
N LYS A 165 -10.15 17.12 -19.12
CA LYS A 165 -11.19 18.07 -18.72
C LYS A 165 -12.52 17.39 -18.92
N ILE A 166 -13.22 17.14 -17.82
CA ILE A 166 -14.65 16.83 -17.86
C ILE A 166 -15.30 18.11 -18.37
N SER A 167 -15.48 18.19 -19.69
CA SER A 167 -16.34 19.17 -20.31
C SER A 167 -17.76 18.79 -19.90
N LEU A 168 -18.30 19.57 -18.96
CA LEU A 168 -19.74 19.64 -18.68
C LEU A 168 -20.48 20.12 -19.93
#